data_AF-A0A956FYR5-F1
#
_entry.id   AF-A0A956FYR5-F1
#
_cell.length_a   1.000
_cell.length_b   1.000
_cell.length_c   1.000
_cell.angle_alpha   90.00
_cell.angle_beta   90.00
_cell.angle_gamma   90.00
#
_symmetry.space_group_name_H-M   'P 1'
#
loop_
_entity.id
_entity.type
_entity.pdbx_description
1 polymer ?
#
loop_
_entity_poly.entity_id
_entity_poly.type
_entity_poly.pdbx_seq_one_letter_code
_entity_poly.pdbx_strand_id
1 'polypeptide(L)'
;MGSPVVAAERRKREGPQRPQLLSFVDSEFRARELVDVLRGPRFHGRDEAIQERVARLAVLLDELRLPAERGLLFDQAELAIDHLGAEPPSLTLFDRVLEHLEEEVRAVPLPWLSRTVLSAAPHVIVASGAILAMGISLFVTYVLVPALPRADVATLQVVTEAGFAGALTSLMLRFHRIRVRWNLSNRDAFFEGLFRPFIGVFFAWMMYFLLDAQLLPFRPVEGTSMLNLHAGLAFVTGFSERLAASVVEGLTQRAGGGGGGGGDER
;
A
#
# COMPACT_ATOMS: atom_id res chain seq x y z
N MET A 1 -46.27 1.73 5.67
CA MET A 1 -45.66 3.07 5.80
C MET A 1 -44.82 3.08 7.08
N GLY A 2 -43.51 2.86 6.95
CA GLY A 2 -42.60 2.80 8.09
C GLY A 2 -42.19 4.21 8.54
N SER A 3 -42.23 4.46 9.85
CA SER A 3 -41.97 5.78 10.44
C SER A 3 -40.54 6.27 10.14
N PRO A 4 -40.36 7.51 9.66
CA PRO A 4 -39.03 8.08 9.34
C PRO A 4 -38.10 8.22 10.56
N VAL A 5 -38.63 8.06 11.78
CA VAL A 5 -37.86 8.14 13.02
C VAL A 5 -36.98 6.90 13.23
N VAL A 6 -37.43 5.72 12.79
CA VAL A 6 -36.68 4.45 12.95
C VAL A 6 -35.48 4.37 12.01
N ALA A 7 -35.54 5.06 10.85
CA ALA A 7 -34.41 5.15 9.92
C ALA A 7 -33.29 6.09 10.43
N ALA A 8 -33.65 7.12 11.19
CA ALA A 8 -32.69 8.08 11.76
C ALA A 8 -31.90 7.49 12.95
N GLU A 9 -32.52 6.62 13.75
CA GLU A 9 -31.83 5.94 14.86
C GLU A 9 -30.89 4.82 14.42
N ARG A 10 -31.12 4.20 13.26
CA ARG A 10 -30.15 3.23 12.70
C ARG A 10 -28.84 3.89 12.26
N ARG A 11 -28.87 5.10 11.70
CA ARG A 11 -27.66 5.84 11.29
C ARG A 11 -26.81 6.35 12.47
N LYS A 12 -27.37 6.43 13.68
CA LYS A 12 -26.65 6.88 14.89
C LYS A 12 -25.89 5.75 15.60
N ARG A 13 -26.11 4.48 15.21
CA ARG A 13 -25.39 3.29 15.73
C ARG A 13 -24.22 2.86 14.86
N GLU A 14 -24.07 3.43 13.66
CA GLU A 14 -22.84 3.33 12.89
C GLU A 14 -21.82 4.30 13.51
N GLY A 15 -21.10 3.80 14.52
CA GLY A 15 -19.99 4.51 15.13
C GLY A 15 -18.94 4.92 14.08
N PRO A 16 -18.07 5.89 14.40
CA PRO A 16 -17.07 6.39 13.45
C PRO A 16 -16.32 5.20 12.85
N GLN A 17 -16.29 5.12 11.51
CA GLN A 17 -15.50 4.12 10.78
C GLN A 17 -14.12 4.09 11.43
N ARG A 18 -13.84 3.01 12.17
CA ARG A 18 -12.57 2.86 12.88
C ARG A 18 -11.48 2.91 11.81
N PRO A 19 -10.45 3.75 11.97
CA PRO A 19 -9.39 3.85 10.98
C PRO A 19 -8.75 2.47 10.77
N GLN A 20 -8.59 2.07 9.51
CA GLN A 20 -8.01 0.79 9.07
C GLN A 20 -6.63 0.49 9.70
N LEU A 21 -5.98 1.50 10.28
CA LEU A 21 -4.76 1.41 11.09
C LEU A 21 -4.87 0.49 12.32
N LEU A 22 -6.08 0.26 12.85
CA LEU A 22 -6.27 -0.68 13.96
C LEU A 22 -6.28 -2.14 13.52
N SER A 23 -6.69 -2.48 12.29
CA SER A 23 -6.88 -3.89 11.89
C SER A 23 -5.57 -4.66 11.66
N PHE A 24 -4.49 -3.97 11.29
CA PHE A 24 -3.18 -4.61 11.07
C PHE A 24 -2.48 -4.99 12.37
N VAL A 25 -2.36 -4.05 13.31
CA VAL A 25 -1.83 -4.33 14.66
C VAL A 25 -2.69 -5.37 15.37
N ASP A 26 -3.99 -5.33 15.14
CA ASP A 26 -4.95 -6.30 15.67
C ASP A 26 -4.74 -7.71 15.11
N SER A 27 -4.42 -7.88 13.83
CA SER A 27 -4.26 -9.23 13.24
C SER A 27 -3.05 -10.01 13.78
N GLU A 28 -1.87 -9.39 13.90
CA GLU A 28 -0.68 -10.07 14.43
C GLU A 28 -0.81 -10.31 15.94
N PHE A 29 -1.42 -9.35 16.65
CA PHE A 29 -1.72 -9.48 18.07
C PHE A 29 -2.76 -10.58 18.32
N ARG A 30 -3.89 -10.59 17.61
CA ARG A 30 -4.92 -11.64 17.68
C ARG A 30 -4.34 -13.00 17.31
N ALA A 31 -3.52 -13.11 16.27
CA ALA A 31 -2.85 -14.38 15.94
C ALA A 31 -2.01 -14.91 17.12
N ARG A 32 -1.24 -14.05 17.78
CA ARG A 32 -0.45 -14.41 18.97
C ARG A 32 -1.35 -14.81 20.13
N GLU A 33 -2.38 -14.01 20.40
CA GLU A 33 -3.35 -14.26 21.46
C GLU A 33 -4.04 -15.62 21.29
N LEU A 34 -4.50 -15.95 20.08
CA LEU A 34 -5.12 -17.24 19.78
C LEU A 34 -4.12 -18.41 19.90
N VAL A 35 -2.87 -18.23 19.47
CA VAL A 35 -1.81 -19.23 19.68
C VAL A 35 -1.53 -19.45 21.17
N ASP A 36 -1.55 -18.39 21.97
CA ASP A 36 -1.37 -18.48 23.43
C ASP A 36 -2.56 -19.17 24.10
N VAL A 37 -3.80 -18.91 23.63
CA VAL A 37 -5.01 -19.63 24.06
C VAL A 37 -4.89 -21.13 23.75
N LEU A 38 -4.42 -21.49 22.55
CA LEU A 38 -4.19 -22.88 22.14
C LEU A 38 -3.11 -23.58 22.98
N ARG A 39 -2.09 -22.85 23.44
CA ARG A 39 -1.03 -23.35 24.35
C ARG A 39 -1.44 -23.36 25.82
N GLY A 40 -2.59 -22.78 26.14
CA GLY A 40 -3.08 -22.64 27.50
C GLY A 40 -3.48 -23.97 28.15
N PRO A 41 -3.70 -23.96 29.48
CA PRO A 41 -4.06 -25.15 30.24
C PRO A 41 -5.39 -25.78 29.80
N ARG A 42 -6.24 -25.05 29.07
CA ARG A 42 -7.52 -25.54 28.52
C ARG A 42 -7.35 -26.77 27.63
N PHE A 43 -6.24 -26.82 26.87
CA PHE A 43 -5.94 -27.90 25.95
C PHE A 43 -4.84 -28.82 26.45
N HIS A 44 -4.06 -28.43 27.46
CA HIS A 44 -2.97 -29.25 27.99
C HIS A 44 -3.49 -30.56 28.61
N GLY A 45 -2.90 -31.70 28.22
CA GLY A 45 -3.29 -33.02 28.74
C GLY A 45 -4.62 -33.57 28.23
N ARG A 46 -5.25 -32.93 27.23
CA ARG A 46 -6.39 -33.48 26.49
C ARG A 46 -5.95 -34.64 25.59
N ASP A 47 -6.93 -35.38 25.09
CA ASP A 47 -6.77 -36.51 24.16
C ASP A 47 -5.86 -36.17 22.96
N GLU A 48 -5.14 -37.17 22.44
CA GLU A 48 -4.18 -37.04 21.33
C GLU A 48 -4.85 -36.45 20.09
N ALA A 49 -6.10 -36.85 19.82
CA ALA A 49 -6.90 -36.33 18.72
C ALA A 49 -7.19 -34.82 18.81
N ILE A 50 -7.22 -34.26 20.03
CA ILE A 50 -7.38 -32.83 20.27
C ILE A 50 -6.03 -32.12 20.09
N GLN A 51 -4.94 -32.71 20.59
CA GLN A 51 -3.59 -32.14 20.42
C GLN A 51 -3.19 -32.01 18.95
N GLU A 52 -3.49 -33.01 18.12
CA GLU A 52 -3.23 -32.96 16.68
C GLU A 52 -3.95 -31.76 16.03
N ARG A 53 -5.22 -31.54 16.39
CA ARG A 53 -6.04 -30.45 15.87
C ARG A 53 -5.56 -29.07 16.34
N VAL A 54 -5.19 -28.95 17.62
CA VAL A 54 -4.52 -27.75 18.16
C VAL A 54 -3.26 -27.43 17.36
N ALA A 55 -2.43 -28.42 17.08
CA ALA A 55 -1.19 -28.23 16.32
C ALA A 55 -1.46 -27.78 14.88
N ARG A 56 -2.42 -28.39 14.18
CA ARG A 56 -2.81 -27.99 12.81
C ARG A 56 -3.32 -26.55 12.77
N LEU A 57 -4.20 -26.17 13.70
CA LEU A 57 -4.70 -24.79 13.78
C LEU A 57 -3.60 -23.79 14.14
N ALA A 58 -2.67 -24.15 15.03
CA ALA A 58 -1.54 -23.29 15.39
C ALA A 58 -0.63 -23.00 14.18
N VAL A 59 -0.36 -24.00 13.34
CA VAL A 59 0.38 -23.81 12.09
C VAL A 59 -0.37 -22.86 11.15
N LEU A 60 -1.68 -23.05 10.97
CA LEU A 60 -2.49 -22.17 10.13
C LEU A 60 -2.57 -20.74 10.65
N LEU A 61 -2.67 -20.54 11.97
CA LEU A 61 -2.65 -19.21 12.58
C LEU A 61 -1.31 -18.49 12.34
N ASP A 62 -0.20 -19.22 12.34
CA ASP A 62 1.10 -18.66 11.97
C ASP A 62 1.15 -18.28 10.48
N GLU A 63 0.51 -19.06 9.60
CA GLU A 63 0.36 -18.71 8.18
C GLU A 63 -0.62 -17.54 7.94
N LEU A 64 -1.59 -17.35 8.84
CA LEU A 64 -2.57 -16.27 8.79
C LEU A 64 -1.98 -14.91 9.23
N ARG A 65 -0.80 -14.88 9.87
CA ARG A 65 -0.10 -13.65 10.27
C ARG A 65 0.23 -12.68 9.12
N LEU A 66 0.06 -13.08 7.87
CA LEU A 66 0.28 -12.27 6.67
C LEU A 66 -0.90 -12.45 5.71
N PRO A 67 -1.67 -11.43 5.24
CA PRO A 67 -1.79 -10.00 5.58
C PRO A 67 -3.13 -9.62 6.25
N ALA A 68 -3.28 -8.37 6.73
CA ALA A 68 -4.36 -7.96 7.65
C ALA A 68 -5.77 -7.72 7.08
N GLU A 69 -6.08 -8.23 5.90
CA GLU A 69 -7.45 -8.25 5.38
C GLU A 69 -8.22 -9.51 5.84
N ARG A 70 -7.65 -10.28 6.77
CA ARG A 70 -8.13 -11.60 7.20
C ARG A 70 -8.93 -11.59 8.50
N GLY A 71 -9.55 -10.46 8.86
CA GLY A 71 -10.37 -10.36 10.08
C GLY A 71 -11.43 -11.47 10.18
N LEU A 72 -12.10 -11.78 9.07
CA LEU A 72 -13.06 -12.87 8.99
C LEU A 72 -12.44 -14.26 9.26
N LEU A 73 -11.20 -14.49 8.84
CA LEU A 73 -10.50 -15.76 9.08
C LEU A 73 -10.08 -15.90 10.54
N PHE A 74 -9.77 -14.79 11.24
CA PHE A 74 -9.54 -14.81 12.68
C PHE A 74 -10.82 -15.12 13.46
N ASP A 75 -11.96 -14.55 13.06
CA ASP A 75 -13.25 -14.86 13.68
C ASP A 75 -13.63 -16.35 13.45
N GLN A 76 -13.30 -16.91 12.28
CA GLN A 76 -13.44 -18.35 12.00
C GLN A 76 -12.48 -19.21 12.84
N ALA A 77 -11.25 -18.77 13.06
CA ALA A 77 -10.28 -19.47 13.90
C ALA A 77 -10.70 -19.44 15.38
N GLU A 78 -11.23 -18.31 15.87
CA GLU A 78 -11.85 -18.20 17.20
C GLU A 78 -13.01 -19.18 17.36
N LEU A 79 -13.91 -19.24 16.36
CA LEU A 79 -15.02 -20.21 16.35
C LEU A 79 -14.52 -21.66 16.41
N ALA A 80 -13.43 -21.98 15.70
CA ALA A 80 -12.81 -23.31 15.77
C ALA A 80 -12.25 -23.62 17.18
N ILE A 81 -11.58 -22.64 17.82
CA ILE A 81 -11.06 -22.77 19.19
C ILE A 81 -12.19 -23.03 20.19
N ASP A 82 -13.31 -22.31 20.06
CA ASP A 82 -14.47 -22.48 20.93
C ASP A 82 -15.10 -23.88 20.79
N HIS A 83 -15.24 -24.38 19.56
CA HIS A 83 -15.74 -25.72 19.30
C HIS A 83 -14.81 -26.82 19.84
N LEU A 84 -13.51 -26.61 19.78
CA LEU A 84 -12.51 -27.54 20.30
C LEU A 84 -12.52 -27.59 21.83
N GLY A 85 -12.86 -26.47 22.48
CA GLY A 85 -12.92 -26.34 23.93
C GLY A 85 -14.31 -26.54 24.55
N ALA A 86 -15.31 -26.97 23.78
CA ALA A 86 -16.64 -27.29 24.28
C ALA A 86 -16.69 -28.68 24.94
N GLU A 87 -17.68 -28.92 25.81
CA GLU A 87 -17.90 -30.22 26.45
C GLU A 87 -19.30 -30.76 26.11
N PRO A 88 -19.42 -31.77 25.21
CA PRO A 88 -18.35 -32.47 24.49
C PRO A 88 -17.77 -31.68 23.29
N PRO A 89 -16.50 -31.93 22.91
CA PRO A 89 -15.87 -31.23 21.79
C PRO A 89 -16.47 -31.66 20.45
N SER A 90 -16.85 -30.69 19.61
CA SER A 90 -17.46 -30.96 18.30
C SER A 90 -16.40 -31.06 17.20
N LEU A 91 -15.71 -32.20 17.12
CA LEU A 91 -14.59 -32.42 16.19
C LEU A 91 -14.99 -32.24 14.71
N THR A 92 -16.20 -32.66 14.33
CA THR A 92 -16.68 -32.54 12.94
C THR A 92 -16.86 -31.09 12.49
N LEU A 93 -17.30 -30.20 13.39
CA LEU A 93 -17.45 -28.78 13.06
C LEU A 93 -16.08 -28.10 12.98
N PHE A 94 -15.18 -28.45 13.90
CA PHE A 94 -13.80 -27.99 13.86
C PHE A 94 -13.13 -28.35 12.54
N ASP A 95 -13.23 -29.62 12.11
CA ASP A 95 -12.56 -30.10 10.90
C ASP A 95 -13.09 -29.35 9.65
N ARG A 96 -14.39 -29.06 9.57
CA ARG A 96 -14.97 -28.26 8.46
C ARG A 96 -14.49 -26.81 8.45
N VAL A 97 -14.42 -26.17 9.62
CA VAL A 97 -13.92 -24.80 9.71
C VAL A 97 -12.44 -24.75 9.36
N LEU A 98 -11.67 -25.75 9.79
CA LEU A 98 -10.26 -25.88 9.48
C LEU A 98 -10.02 -26.10 7.98
N GLU A 99 -10.79 -27.00 7.34
CA GLU A 99 -10.72 -27.23 5.89
C GLU A 99 -10.99 -25.94 5.10
N HIS A 100 -12.02 -25.18 5.50
CA HIS A 100 -12.31 -23.90 4.86
C HIS A 100 -11.19 -22.86 5.04
N LEU A 101 -10.60 -22.79 6.25
CA LEU A 101 -9.43 -21.95 6.51
C LEU A 101 -8.22 -22.38 5.66
N GLU A 102 -7.96 -23.69 5.53
CA GLU A 102 -6.88 -24.22 4.68
C GLU A 102 -7.09 -23.87 3.21
N GLU A 103 -8.32 -23.98 2.69
CA GLU A 103 -8.66 -23.61 1.32
C GLU A 103 -8.43 -22.13 1.04
N GLU A 104 -8.90 -21.24 1.91
CA GLU A 104 -8.71 -19.78 1.77
C GLU A 104 -7.24 -19.38 1.88
N VAL A 105 -6.47 -20.03 2.76
CA VAL A 105 -5.02 -19.79 2.87
C VAL A 105 -4.29 -20.28 1.61
N ARG A 106 -4.68 -21.43 1.04
CA ARG A 106 -4.09 -21.99 -0.19
C ARG A 106 -4.51 -21.28 -1.47
N ALA A 107 -5.67 -20.63 -1.50
CA ALA A 107 -6.19 -19.93 -2.66
C ALA A 107 -5.35 -18.70 -3.07
N VAL A 108 -4.37 -18.29 -2.24
CA VAL A 108 -3.46 -17.19 -2.56
C VAL A 108 -2.46 -17.62 -3.63
N PRO A 109 -2.53 -17.10 -4.87
CA PRO A 109 -1.89 -17.72 -6.03
C PRO A 109 -0.36 -17.61 -6.10
N LEU A 110 0.30 -16.88 -5.18
CA LEU A 110 1.77 -16.83 -5.09
C LEU A 110 2.28 -16.79 -3.63
N PRO A 111 2.30 -17.95 -2.94
CA PRO A 111 2.74 -18.03 -1.54
C PRO A 111 4.23 -17.72 -1.36
N TRP A 112 5.07 -17.99 -2.37
CA TRP A 112 6.50 -17.69 -2.30
C TRP A 112 6.79 -16.19 -2.49
N LEU A 113 6.12 -15.52 -3.43
CA LEU A 113 6.34 -14.09 -3.68
C LEU A 113 5.84 -13.25 -2.50
N SER A 114 4.70 -13.65 -1.93
CA SER A 114 4.14 -13.00 -0.75
C SER A 114 5.02 -13.21 0.49
N ARG A 115 5.50 -14.44 0.76
CA ARG A 115 6.34 -14.70 1.93
C ARG A 115 7.67 -13.94 1.89
N THR A 116 8.35 -13.87 0.74
CA THR A 116 9.67 -13.21 0.66
C THR A 116 9.57 -11.70 0.54
N VAL A 117 8.57 -11.18 -0.19
CA VAL A 117 8.40 -9.72 -0.37
C VAL A 117 7.65 -9.09 0.80
N LEU A 118 6.61 -9.73 1.38
CA LEU A 118 5.88 -9.16 2.52
C LEU A 118 6.58 -9.36 3.88
N SER A 119 7.52 -10.29 4.02
CA SER A 119 8.38 -10.34 5.23
C SER A 119 9.56 -9.37 5.14
N ALA A 120 9.87 -8.86 3.95
CA ALA A 120 10.92 -7.89 3.77
C ALA A 120 10.51 -6.56 4.38
N ALA A 121 11.49 -5.86 4.97
CA ALA A 121 11.24 -4.56 5.54
C ALA A 121 10.63 -3.61 4.49
N PRO A 122 9.70 -2.71 4.85
CA PRO A 122 8.93 -1.91 3.89
C PRO A 122 9.78 -1.13 2.86
N HIS A 123 11.02 -0.78 3.19
CA HIS A 123 11.96 -0.15 2.26
C HIS A 123 12.38 -1.06 1.10
N VAL A 124 12.49 -2.38 1.34
CA VAL A 124 12.77 -3.38 0.29
C VAL A 124 11.57 -3.51 -0.64
N ILE A 125 10.35 -3.49 -0.08
CA ILE A 125 9.10 -3.57 -0.86
C ILE A 125 8.95 -2.37 -1.78
N VAL A 126 9.29 -1.19 -1.29
CA VAL A 126 9.24 0.01 -2.13
C VAL A 126 10.35 -0.03 -3.18
N ALA A 127 11.57 -0.43 -2.79
CA ALA A 127 12.67 -0.55 -3.73
C ALA A 127 12.33 -1.53 -4.87
N SER A 128 11.69 -2.66 -4.57
CA SER A 128 11.25 -3.63 -5.58
C SER A 128 10.18 -3.05 -6.51
N GLY A 129 9.22 -2.31 -5.96
CA GLY A 129 8.24 -1.55 -6.76
C GLY A 129 8.91 -0.54 -7.70
N ALA A 130 9.89 0.21 -7.20
CA ALA A 130 10.63 1.20 -7.99
C ALA A 130 11.48 0.55 -9.09
N ILE A 131 12.16 -0.56 -8.81
CA ILE A 131 12.92 -1.34 -9.81
C ILE A 131 11.98 -1.84 -10.91
N LEU A 132 10.81 -2.37 -10.54
CA LEU A 132 9.81 -2.81 -11.51
C LEU A 132 9.31 -1.63 -12.35
N ALA A 133 9.05 -0.47 -11.74
CA ALA A 133 8.66 0.74 -12.45
C ALA A 133 9.73 1.19 -13.46
N MET A 134 11.01 1.09 -13.09
CA MET A 134 12.14 1.38 -13.98
C MET A 134 12.14 0.42 -15.17
N GLY A 135 12.01 -0.89 -14.91
CA GLY A 135 11.97 -1.91 -15.95
C GLY A 135 10.82 -1.70 -16.93
N ILE A 136 9.61 -1.40 -16.43
CA ILE A 136 8.45 -1.08 -17.27
C ILE A 136 8.71 0.19 -18.08
N SER A 137 9.23 1.25 -17.46
CA SER A 137 9.48 2.53 -18.16
C SER A 137 10.51 2.38 -19.28
N LEU A 138 11.58 1.61 -19.03
CA LEU A 138 12.58 1.27 -20.05
C LEU A 138 11.96 0.40 -21.16
N PHE A 139 11.18 -0.62 -20.81
CA PHE A 139 10.48 -1.46 -21.78
C PHE A 139 9.57 -0.64 -22.69
N VAL A 140 8.72 0.23 -22.13
CA VAL A 140 7.84 1.10 -22.92
C VAL A 140 8.66 2.03 -23.81
N THR A 141 9.76 2.61 -23.30
CA THR A 141 10.63 3.48 -24.10
C THR A 141 11.30 2.73 -25.25
N TYR A 142 11.79 1.51 -25.05
CA TYR A 142 12.49 0.75 -26.10
C TYR A 142 11.56 0.06 -27.09
N VAL A 143 10.35 -0.33 -26.66
CA VAL A 143 9.45 -1.13 -27.49
C VAL A 143 8.32 -0.30 -28.09
N LEU A 144 7.72 0.60 -27.30
CA LEU A 144 6.53 1.35 -27.72
C LEU A 144 6.87 2.67 -28.41
N VAL A 145 7.86 3.41 -27.92
CA VAL A 145 8.22 4.74 -28.47
C VAL A 145 8.72 4.69 -29.92
N PRO A 146 9.49 3.69 -30.38
CA PRO A 146 9.89 3.61 -31.79
C PRO A 146 8.70 3.49 -32.77
N ALA A 147 7.52 3.08 -32.29
CA ALA A 147 6.30 3.04 -33.09
C ALA A 147 5.63 4.42 -33.25
N LEU A 148 6.06 5.43 -32.49
CA LEU A 148 5.52 6.79 -32.58
C LEU A 148 6.21 7.57 -33.72
N PRO A 149 5.47 8.06 -34.72
CA PRO A 149 6.05 8.88 -35.77
C PRO A 149 6.58 10.20 -35.18
N ARG A 150 7.81 10.59 -35.56
CA ARG A 150 8.45 11.88 -35.22
C ARG A 150 8.98 12.05 -33.79
N ALA A 151 8.87 11.03 -32.94
CA ALA A 151 9.53 11.06 -31.63
C ALA A 151 11.03 10.76 -31.78
N ASP A 152 11.88 11.63 -31.23
CA ASP A 152 13.31 11.32 -31.11
C ASP A 152 13.51 10.35 -29.94
N VAL A 153 13.72 9.07 -30.26
CA VAL A 153 13.87 7.98 -29.29
C VAL A 153 15.02 8.26 -28.32
N ALA A 154 16.12 8.85 -28.80
CA ALA A 154 17.28 9.14 -27.95
C ALA A 154 16.96 10.21 -26.91
N THR A 155 16.31 11.30 -27.32
CA THR A 155 15.87 12.36 -26.39
C THR A 155 14.82 11.83 -25.42
N LEU A 156 13.84 11.05 -25.89
CA LEU A 156 12.82 10.46 -25.01
C LEU A 156 13.42 9.50 -23.99
N GLN A 157 14.46 8.73 -24.34
CA GLN A 157 15.17 7.88 -23.39
C GLN A 157 15.78 8.72 -22.25
N VAL A 158 16.51 9.77 -22.59
CA VAL A 158 17.12 10.66 -21.58
C VAL A 158 16.04 11.33 -20.72
N VAL A 159 14.91 11.72 -21.31
CA VAL A 159 13.75 12.27 -20.57
C VAL A 159 13.14 11.24 -19.62
N THR A 160 12.98 9.99 -20.05
CA THR A 160 12.49 8.89 -19.20
C THR A 160 13.41 8.70 -18.00
N GLU A 161 14.71 8.56 -18.24
CA GLU A 161 15.70 8.30 -17.20
C GLU A 161 15.80 9.47 -16.21
N ALA A 162 15.83 10.71 -16.71
CA ALA A 162 15.89 11.90 -15.87
C ALA A 162 14.59 12.09 -15.05
N GLY A 163 13.43 11.89 -15.67
CA GLY A 163 12.13 11.94 -15.00
C GLY A 163 11.99 10.88 -13.92
N PHE A 164 12.43 9.65 -14.21
CA PHE A 164 12.50 8.58 -13.24
C PHE A 164 13.43 8.91 -12.07
N ALA A 165 14.63 9.44 -12.34
CA ALA A 165 15.58 9.84 -11.32
C ALA A 165 15.03 10.94 -10.40
N GLY A 166 14.30 11.92 -10.96
CA GLY A 166 13.60 12.96 -10.21
C GLY A 166 12.53 12.38 -9.29
N ALA A 167 11.70 11.48 -9.82
CA ALA A 167 10.65 10.81 -9.06
C ALA A 167 11.20 9.89 -7.96
N LEU A 168 12.27 9.15 -8.25
CA LEU A 168 12.98 8.31 -7.27
C LEU A 168 13.58 9.17 -6.16
N THR A 169 14.18 10.31 -6.50
CA THR A 169 14.72 11.26 -5.50
C THR A 169 13.60 11.79 -4.59
N SER A 170 12.45 12.16 -5.16
CA SER A 170 11.26 12.55 -4.39
C SER A 170 10.83 11.44 -3.42
N LEU A 171 10.77 10.21 -3.94
CA LEU A 171 10.42 9.01 -3.17
C LEU A 171 11.40 8.75 -2.03
N MET A 172 12.71 8.85 -2.26
CA MET A 172 13.75 8.65 -1.23
C MET A 172 13.67 9.71 -0.12
N LEU A 173 13.48 10.98 -0.48
CA LEU A 173 13.29 12.06 0.52
C LEU A 173 12.06 11.82 1.38
N ARG A 174 11.00 11.25 0.78
CA ARG A 174 9.79 10.86 1.49
C ARG A 174 10.06 9.70 2.45
N PHE A 175 10.80 8.68 2.02
CA PHE A 175 11.18 7.58 2.92
C PHE A 175 11.99 8.01 4.12
N HIS A 176 12.89 8.97 3.96
CA HIS A 176 13.66 9.48 5.08
C HIS A 176 12.76 10.09 6.17
N ARG A 177 11.68 10.77 5.79
CA ARG A 177 10.70 11.35 6.73
C ARG A 177 9.70 10.33 7.28
N ILE A 178 9.29 9.36 6.46
CA ILE A 178 8.30 8.34 6.84
C ILE A 178 8.90 7.26 7.74
N ARG A 179 10.23 7.19 7.89
CA ARG A 179 10.91 6.34 8.90
C ARG A 179 10.34 6.45 10.32
N VAL A 180 9.65 7.54 10.65
CA VAL A 180 9.08 7.83 11.97
C VAL A 180 7.60 7.43 12.10
N ARG A 181 6.89 7.04 11.02
CA ARG A 181 5.44 6.78 11.01
C ARG A 181 5.04 5.59 10.13
N TRP A 182 5.71 4.45 10.28
CA TRP A 182 5.37 3.25 9.52
C TRP A 182 4.12 2.58 10.06
N ASN A 183 2.99 2.85 9.41
CA ASN A 183 1.79 2.02 9.52
C ASN A 183 1.11 1.85 8.15
N LEU A 184 1.93 1.81 7.07
CA LEU A 184 1.46 1.47 5.73
C LEU A 184 1.44 -0.05 5.57
N SER A 185 0.39 -0.57 4.94
CA SER A 185 0.39 -1.98 4.54
C SER A 185 1.50 -2.24 3.52
N ASN A 186 2.04 -3.46 3.51
CA ASN A 186 3.05 -3.87 2.53
C ASN A 186 2.58 -3.70 1.08
N ARG A 187 1.28 -3.90 0.86
CA ARG A 187 0.63 -3.68 -0.44
C ARG A 187 0.71 -2.21 -0.85
N ASP A 188 0.35 -1.30 0.06
CA ASP A 188 0.41 0.13 -0.21
C ASP A 188 1.85 0.58 -0.43
N ALA A 189 2.80 0.08 0.36
CA ALA A 189 4.21 0.37 0.19
C ALA A 189 4.73 -0.05 -1.20
N PHE A 190 4.33 -1.24 -1.67
CA PHE A 190 4.69 -1.71 -3.02
C PHE A 190 4.12 -0.81 -4.11
N PHE A 191 2.82 -0.51 -4.05
CA PHE A 191 2.16 0.34 -5.05
C PHE A 191 2.68 1.77 -5.02
N GLU A 192 3.05 2.29 -3.85
CA GLU A 192 3.69 3.58 -3.69
C GLU A 192 5.07 3.61 -4.37
N GLY A 193 5.83 2.51 -4.26
CA GLY A 193 7.09 2.34 -4.98
C GLY A 193 6.93 2.17 -6.49
N LEU A 194 5.85 1.53 -6.95
CA LEU A 194 5.60 1.23 -8.35
C LEU A 194 4.99 2.43 -9.12
N PHE A 195 3.89 3.00 -8.62
CA PHE A 195 3.13 4.00 -9.35
C PHE A 195 3.77 5.37 -9.31
N ARG A 196 4.42 5.77 -8.21
CA ARG A 196 4.98 7.12 -8.11
C ARG A 196 6.08 7.41 -9.12
N PRO A 197 7.10 6.55 -9.30
CA PRO A 197 8.09 6.77 -10.33
C PRO A 197 7.47 6.80 -11.73
N PHE A 198 6.49 5.94 -11.98
CA PHE A 198 5.77 5.88 -13.25
C PHE A 198 5.04 7.19 -13.55
N ILE A 199 4.31 7.75 -12.58
CA ILE A 199 3.65 9.07 -12.70
C ILE A 199 4.67 10.16 -13.04
N GLY A 200 5.84 10.15 -12.37
CA GLY A 200 6.92 11.11 -12.65
C GLY A 200 7.46 11.02 -14.07
N VAL A 201 7.63 9.81 -14.61
CA VAL A 201 8.02 9.59 -16.02
C VAL A 201 6.95 10.14 -16.97
N PHE A 202 5.67 9.91 -16.70
CA PHE A 202 4.58 10.44 -17.53
C PHE A 202 4.58 11.97 -17.57
N PHE A 203 4.80 12.63 -16.42
CA PHE A 203 4.94 14.09 -16.39
C PHE A 203 6.17 14.57 -17.16
N ALA A 204 7.30 13.85 -17.10
CA ALA A 204 8.47 14.16 -17.90
C ALA A 204 8.18 14.08 -19.41
N TRP A 205 7.48 13.03 -19.86
CA TRP A 205 7.06 12.88 -21.26
C TRP A 205 6.11 13.98 -21.71
N MET A 206 5.10 14.29 -20.90
CA MET A 206 4.17 15.38 -21.18
C MET A 206 4.94 16.69 -21.39
N MET A 207 5.91 17.00 -20.54
CA MET A 207 6.72 18.21 -20.68
C MET A 207 7.61 18.21 -21.93
N TYR A 208 8.18 17.06 -22.30
CA TYR A 208 8.88 16.90 -23.57
C TYR A 208 7.97 17.24 -24.76
N PHE A 209 6.77 16.64 -24.84
CA PHE A 209 5.85 16.89 -25.94
C PHE A 209 5.34 18.34 -25.97
N LEU A 210 5.13 18.97 -24.82
CA LEU A 210 4.74 20.39 -24.75
C LEU A 210 5.85 21.32 -25.26
N LEU A 211 7.12 21.00 -24.97
CA LEU A 211 8.27 21.72 -25.50
C LEU A 211 8.46 21.50 -27.00
N ASP A 212 8.38 20.25 -27.44
CA ASP A 212 8.55 19.87 -28.85
C ASP A 212 7.46 20.49 -29.74
N ALA A 213 6.22 20.50 -29.26
CA ALA A 213 5.10 21.18 -29.91
C ALA A 213 5.17 22.73 -29.83
N GLN A 214 6.22 23.29 -29.21
CA GLN A 214 6.42 24.73 -29.01
C GLN A 214 5.25 25.41 -28.27
N LEU A 215 4.51 24.66 -27.44
CA LEU A 215 3.41 25.19 -26.63
C LEU A 215 3.92 25.93 -25.39
N LEU A 216 5.18 25.67 -25.00
CA LEU A 216 5.85 26.37 -23.92
C LEU A 216 6.94 27.31 -24.46
N PRO A 217 7.04 28.55 -23.97
CA PRO A 217 7.99 29.54 -24.46
C PRO A 217 9.41 29.34 -23.91
N PHE A 218 9.81 28.10 -23.61
CA PHE A 218 11.16 27.80 -23.13
C PHE A 218 12.05 27.50 -24.34
N ARG A 219 13.15 28.24 -24.46
CA ARG A 219 14.20 27.97 -25.44
C ARG A 219 15.53 27.86 -24.69
N PRO A 220 16.42 26.96 -25.11
CA PRO A 220 17.76 26.90 -24.55
C PRO A 220 18.46 28.24 -24.81
N VAL A 221 19.27 28.67 -23.84
CA VAL A 221 20.20 29.79 -24.05
C VAL A 221 21.17 29.40 -25.16
N GLU A 222 21.56 30.36 -26.00
CA GLU A 222 22.50 30.12 -27.10
C GLU A 222 23.74 29.35 -26.62
N GLY A 223 24.12 28.30 -27.36
CA GLY A 223 25.21 27.39 -27.00
C GLY A 223 24.85 26.26 -26.02
N THR A 224 23.61 26.18 -25.54
CA THR A 224 23.15 25.10 -24.64
C THR A 224 22.48 23.98 -25.42
N SER A 225 22.76 22.73 -25.06
CA SER A 225 22.11 21.56 -25.66
C SER A 225 20.62 21.49 -25.30
N MET A 226 19.77 21.35 -26.31
CA MET A 226 18.33 21.10 -26.15
C MET A 226 18.08 19.82 -25.34
N LEU A 227 18.95 18.81 -25.47
CA LEU A 227 18.87 17.58 -24.69
C LEU A 227 19.03 17.85 -23.19
N ASN A 228 19.95 18.74 -22.80
CA ASN A 228 20.16 19.09 -21.39
C ASN A 228 18.96 19.84 -20.81
N LEU A 229 18.33 20.71 -21.61
CA LEU A 229 17.10 21.39 -21.21
C LEU A 229 15.98 20.37 -20.94
N HIS A 230 15.77 19.42 -21.85
CA HIS A 230 14.78 18.36 -21.68
C HIS A 230 15.08 17.49 -20.46
N ALA A 231 16.34 17.06 -20.27
CA ALA A 231 16.74 16.25 -19.13
C ALA A 231 16.51 16.98 -17.79
N GLY A 232 16.92 18.25 -17.70
CA GLY A 232 16.74 19.07 -16.51
C GLY A 232 15.25 19.27 -16.18
N LEU A 233 14.44 19.58 -17.18
CA LEU A 233 13.00 19.78 -16.98
C LEU A 233 12.30 18.47 -16.60
N ALA A 234 12.66 17.37 -17.26
CA ALA A 234 12.17 16.02 -16.94
C ALA A 234 12.47 15.65 -15.49
N PHE A 235 13.69 15.88 -15.01
CA PHE A 235 14.05 15.64 -13.61
C PHE A 235 13.18 16.46 -12.65
N VAL A 236 13.02 17.76 -12.91
CA VAL A 236 12.22 18.66 -12.06
C VAL A 236 10.75 18.24 -12.04
N THR A 237 10.20 17.83 -13.17
CA THR A 237 8.79 17.43 -13.25
C THR A 237 8.55 16.05 -12.65
N GLY A 238 9.48 15.11 -12.81
CA GLY A 238 9.49 13.86 -12.07
C GLY A 238 9.55 14.06 -10.56
N PHE A 239 10.30 15.08 -10.10
CA PHE A 239 10.36 15.48 -8.69
C PHE A 239 9.07 16.17 -8.18
N SER A 240 8.26 16.73 -9.08
CA SER A 240 7.20 17.67 -8.74
C SER A 240 5.99 17.11 -7.99
N GLU A 241 5.86 15.78 -7.86
CA GLU A 241 4.83 15.15 -7.02
C GLU A 241 4.82 15.76 -5.60
N ARG A 242 6.00 16.07 -5.06
CA ARG A 242 6.12 16.70 -3.74
C ARG A 242 5.83 18.20 -3.76
N LEU A 243 6.16 18.90 -4.85
CA LEU A 243 5.90 20.33 -4.97
C LEU A 243 4.40 20.59 -4.99
N ALA A 244 3.64 19.83 -5.79
CA ALA A 244 2.19 19.91 -5.83
C ALA A 244 1.56 19.63 -4.46
N ALA A 245 1.96 18.52 -3.80
CA ALA A 245 1.45 18.17 -2.47
C ALA A 245 1.76 19.23 -1.41
N SER A 246 3.01 19.74 -1.37
CA SER A 246 3.41 20.77 -0.39
C SER A 246 2.72 22.13 -0.60
N VAL A 247 2.43 22.48 -1.84
CA VAL A 247 1.70 23.72 -2.16
C VAL A 247 0.25 23.61 -1.72
N VAL A 248 -0.41 22.48 -1.99
CA VAL A 248 -1.78 22.22 -1.54
C VAL A 248 -1.86 22.19 -0.01
N GLU A 249 -0.92 21.54 0.67
CA GLU A 249 -0.89 21.45 2.13
C GLU A 249 -0.66 22.83 2.78
N GLY A 250 0.26 23.63 2.23
CA GLY A 250 0.50 25.01 2.67
C GLY A 250 -0.69 25.95 2.43
N LEU A 251 -1.42 25.77 1.33
CA LEU A 251 -2.66 26.50 1.05
C LEU A 251 -3.78 26.10 2.02
N THR A 252 -3.88 24.81 2.36
CA THR A 252 -4.89 24.29 3.30
C THR A 252 -4.63 24.77 4.73
N GLN A 253 -3.36 24.82 5.17
CA GLN A 253 -2.99 25.41 6.47
C GLN A 253 -3.28 26.92 6.54
N ARG A 254 -3.05 27.66 5.45
CA ARG A 254 -3.36 29.09 5.39
C ARG A 254 -4.86 29.36 5.33
N ALA A 255 -5.62 28.52 4.63
CA ALA A 255 -7.08 28.62 4.56
C ALA A 255 -7.75 28.22 5.89
N GLY A 256 -7.19 27.26 6.63
CA GLY A 256 -7.69 26.84 7.94
C GLY A 256 -7.26 27.71 9.13
N GLY A 257 -6.21 28.53 8.97
CA GLY A 257 -5.67 29.41 10.02
C GLY A 257 -6.20 30.85 10.03
N GLY A 258 -7.09 31.23 9.10
CA GLY A 258 -7.56 32.61 8.90
C GLY A 258 -8.76 33.05 9.75
N GLY A 259 -9.15 32.29 10.78
CA GLY A 259 -10.43 32.49 11.51
C GLY A 259 -10.36 33.18 12.88
N GLY A 260 -9.25 33.79 13.28
CA GLY A 260 -9.11 34.36 14.63
C GLY A 260 -8.25 35.62 14.67
N GLY A 261 -8.86 36.78 14.40
CA GLY A 261 -8.16 38.05 14.51
C GLY A 261 -9.06 39.22 14.09
N GLY A 262 -10.05 39.55 14.90
CA GLY A 262 -10.93 40.69 14.65
C GLY A 262 -11.95 40.86 15.76
N GLY A 263 -11.50 41.39 16.90
CA GLY A 263 -12.40 41.68 18.03
C GLY A 263 -11.65 42.12 19.26
N ASP A 264 -10.92 43.24 19.18
CA ASP A 264 -10.66 44.07 20.35
C ASP A 264 -10.44 45.52 19.90
N GLU A 265 -11.55 46.18 19.60
CA GLU A 265 -11.68 47.64 19.69
C GLU A 265 -12.99 47.92 20.42
N ARG A 266 -12.90 48.17 21.73
CA ARG A 266 -13.51 49.30 22.47
C ARG A 266 -13.46 49.10 23.97
#